data_AF-A0A8S3W9A4-F1
#
_entry.id   AF-A0A8S3W9A4-F1
#
_cell.length_a   1.000
_cell.length_b   1.000
_cell.length_c   1.000
_cell.angle_alpha   90.00
_cell.angle_beta   90.00
_cell.angle_gamma   90.00
#
_symmetry.space_group_name_H-M   'P 1'
#
loop_
_entity.id
_entity.type
_entity.pdbx_description
1 polymer ?
#
loop_
_entity_poly.entity_id
_entity_poly.type
_entity_poly.pdbx_seq_one_letter_code
_entity_poly.pdbx_strand_id
1 'polypeptide(L)'
;MLVTYLEASRDLCETDSILFGAALAVCRIIGAKLPVAGRATQKSSAIPAWRKRIEDRIAKARALIGRLTSFRSGNNRPRIMRTFRMAFAGTNISLFQPDITQKLTERIDDLKQKIAAWGKRIRRFSERSRRFNQNRLFQSDQKRLYKSLERPEVCGAGPGPDQADTVAFWRGLWSEPVNHSEGPWMEVVASQSASVTPMDPVTITPEDVAEAIRRAPNWKSPGLDGLHHYWLKGFVVCHAVLARQFQEALDQKSLPSLFTTGITHLVPKDQDTTDPSKYRPITSLLCFQSANTILARAEEDELDDVVDIEGEDSQVVGDDALGDDDDSVVKSSQDVDTTILFTKPITNYGDNAFDLQAGYPVEFLVGFSNKGNEDYVVETMEASFRYPMDYTYYIQNFTRLPYNREVKPKQEATFAYIFTPNEAFAGRPFGLNIQLNYRDASGNYYQEAVYNQTINVVEVSEGLDGETFFLYVFLGAACVLILVLGQQALSSLARRRSPRAAPKPLETGTANDVDYDWLPKEVVNQLKKSPKTPKQSPRMRKAKRSAGDD
;
A
#
# COMPACT_ATOMS: atom_id res chain seq x y z
N MET A 1 -0.83 -42.90 -6.80
CA MET A 1 -2.09 -42.86 -6.05
C MET A 1 -2.83 -41.54 -6.26
N LEU A 2 -2.26 -40.37 -5.96
CA LEU A 2 -2.97 -39.11 -6.19
C LEU A 2 -3.37 -38.90 -7.67
N VAL A 3 -2.43 -39.14 -8.59
CA VAL A 3 -2.67 -39.04 -10.05
C VAL A 3 -3.86 -39.87 -10.50
N THR A 4 -3.92 -41.15 -10.10
CA THR A 4 -5.01 -42.06 -10.47
C THR A 4 -6.37 -41.63 -9.94
N TYR A 5 -6.41 -40.99 -8.75
CA TYR A 5 -7.67 -40.45 -8.22
C TYR A 5 -8.09 -39.18 -8.96
N LEU A 6 -7.14 -38.30 -9.29
CA LEU A 6 -7.41 -37.06 -10.02
C LEU A 6 -7.84 -37.31 -11.47
N GLU A 7 -7.25 -38.29 -12.16
CA GLU A 7 -7.66 -38.71 -13.51
C GLU A 7 -9.08 -39.25 -13.54
N ALA A 8 -9.53 -39.89 -12.45
CA ALA A 8 -10.88 -40.41 -12.31
C ALA A 8 -11.91 -39.36 -11.85
N SER A 9 -11.47 -38.14 -11.53
CA SER A 9 -12.34 -37.08 -11.00
C SER A 9 -13.25 -36.50 -12.08
N ARG A 10 -14.55 -36.48 -11.79
CA ARG A 10 -15.59 -36.05 -12.72
C ARG A 10 -15.83 -34.56 -12.67
N ASP A 11 -15.84 -33.97 -11.48
CA ASP A 11 -16.16 -32.57 -11.26
C ASP A 11 -15.22 -31.89 -10.25
N LEU A 12 -15.35 -30.57 -10.13
CA LEU A 12 -14.53 -29.75 -9.23
C LEU A 12 -14.73 -30.13 -7.74
N CYS A 13 -15.90 -30.65 -7.36
CA CYS A 13 -16.22 -31.05 -5.98
C CYS A 13 -15.47 -32.34 -5.58
N GLU A 14 -15.43 -33.32 -6.48
CA GLU A 14 -14.63 -34.54 -6.30
C GLU A 14 -13.14 -34.20 -6.25
N THR A 15 -12.65 -33.31 -7.13
CA THR A 15 -11.26 -32.85 -7.12
C THR A 15 -10.90 -32.23 -5.77
N ASP A 16 -11.73 -31.33 -5.24
CA ASP A 16 -11.55 -30.73 -3.92
C ASP A 16 -11.40 -31.80 -2.81
N SER A 17 -12.34 -32.74 -2.78
CA SER A 17 -12.35 -33.85 -1.81
C SER A 17 -11.09 -34.73 -1.90
N ILE A 18 -10.63 -35.01 -3.12
CA ILE A 18 -9.40 -35.78 -3.38
C ILE A 18 -8.17 -35.02 -2.87
N LEU A 19 -8.08 -33.72 -3.15
CA LEU A 19 -6.97 -32.87 -2.70
C LEU A 19 -6.93 -32.75 -1.18
N PHE A 20 -8.09 -32.60 -0.54
CA PHE A 20 -8.20 -32.62 0.92
C PHE A 20 -7.75 -33.95 1.52
N GLY A 21 -8.21 -35.07 0.94
CA GLY A 21 -7.76 -36.41 1.33
C GLY A 21 -6.25 -36.60 1.18
N ALA A 22 -5.66 -36.07 0.11
CA ALA A 22 -4.22 -36.11 -0.13
C ALA A 22 -3.44 -35.29 0.91
N ALA A 23 -3.89 -34.07 1.22
CA ALA A 23 -3.30 -33.23 2.25
C ALA A 23 -3.35 -33.91 3.63
N LEU A 24 -4.48 -34.53 3.97
CA LEU A 24 -4.64 -35.31 5.20
C LEU A 24 -3.70 -36.53 5.25
N ALA A 25 -3.55 -37.25 4.14
CA ALA A 25 -2.65 -38.39 4.06
C ALA A 25 -1.20 -37.97 4.31
N VAL A 26 -0.76 -36.85 3.71
CA VAL A 26 0.58 -36.29 3.95
C VAL A 26 0.75 -35.89 5.41
N CYS A 27 -0.22 -35.20 6.00
CA CYS A 27 -0.19 -34.83 7.42
C CYS A 27 -0.03 -36.05 8.34
N ARG A 28 -0.74 -37.15 8.03
CA ARG A 28 -0.66 -38.40 8.80
C ARG A 28 0.70 -39.07 8.66
N ILE A 29 1.27 -39.12 7.46
CA ILE A 29 2.59 -39.71 7.20
C ILE A 29 3.68 -38.95 7.97
N ILE A 30 3.59 -37.62 8.03
CA ILE A 30 4.55 -36.77 8.74
C ILE A 30 4.34 -36.79 10.27
N GLY A 31 3.23 -37.37 10.75
CA GLY A 31 2.89 -37.38 12.18
C GLY A 31 2.43 -36.01 12.71
N ALA A 32 1.91 -35.15 11.84
CA ALA A 32 1.38 -33.85 12.22
C ALA A 32 0.12 -34.00 13.07
N LYS A 33 0.06 -33.33 14.23
CA LYS A 33 -1.13 -33.31 15.08
C LYS A 33 -2.17 -32.38 14.49
N LEU A 34 -3.20 -32.97 13.86
CA LEU A 34 -4.36 -32.21 13.39
C LEU A 34 -5.23 -31.81 14.59
N PRO A 35 -5.64 -30.53 14.69
CA PRO A 35 -6.57 -30.10 15.73
C PRO A 35 -7.91 -30.82 15.56
N VAL A 36 -8.50 -31.27 16.67
CA VAL A 36 -9.85 -31.86 16.68
C VAL A 36 -10.86 -30.75 16.39
N ALA A 37 -11.72 -30.96 15.40
CA ALA A 37 -12.79 -30.02 15.04
C ALA A 37 -13.62 -29.63 16.29
N GLY A 38 -13.86 -28.34 16.48
CA GLY A 38 -14.63 -27.80 17.61
C GLY A 38 -13.81 -27.32 18.83
N ARG A 39 -12.48 -27.44 18.83
CA ARG A 39 -11.62 -26.82 19.86
C ARG A 39 -10.62 -25.84 19.24
N ALA A 40 -11.11 -24.77 18.62
CA ALA A 40 -10.33 -23.56 18.46
C ALA A 40 -10.17 -22.90 19.84
N THR A 41 -9.41 -23.54 20.74
CA THR A 41 -8.98 -22.87 21.95
C THR A 41 -8.01 -21.79 21.50
N GLN A 42 -8.44 -20.52 21.55
CA GLN A 42 -7.51 -19.41 21.60
C GLN A 42 -6.51 -19.78 22.68
N LYS A 43 -5.27 -20.11 22.27
CA LYS A 43 -4.21 -20.37 23.24
C LYS A 43 -3.98 -19.04 23.94
N SER A 44 -4.61 -18.86 25.09
CA SER A 44 -4.26 -17.76 25.99
C SER A 44 -2.74 -17.77 26.11
N SER A 45 -2.12 -16.59 26.00
CA SER A 45 -0.67 -16.46 26.03
C SER A 45 -0.17 -16.93 27.40
N ALA A 46 0.17 -18.23 27.47
CA ALA A 46 0.47 -18.87 28.73
C ALA A 46 1.66 -18.15 29.37
N ILE A 47 1.45 -17.60 30.57
CA ILE A 47 2.49 -16.90 31.31
C ILE A 47 3.68 -17.85 31.48
N PRO A 48 4.89 -17.48 31.04
CA PRO A 48 6.03 -18.37 31.12
C PRO A 48 6.32 -18.82 32.55
N ALA A 49 6.68 -20.10 32.73
CA ALA A 49 6.93 -20.68 34.06
C ALA A 49 8.01 -19.92 34.87
N TRP A 50 9.00 -19.31 34.20
CA TRP A 50 10.00 -18.48 34.88
C TRP A 50 9.40 -17.20 35.47
N ARG A 51 8.43 -16.58 34.81
CA ARG A 51 7.79 -15.33 35.25
C ARG A 51 6.93 -15.60 36.48
N LYS A 52 6.09 -16.64 36.41
CA LYS A 52 5.26 -17.11 37.54
C LYS A 52 6.10 -17.38 38.80
N ARG A 53 7.24 -18.09 38.66
CA ARG A 53 8.15 -18.37 39.79
C ARG A 53 8.71 -17.10 40.46
N ILE A 54 8.99 -16.05 39.70
CA ILE A 54 9.52 -14.79 40.26
C ILE A 54 8.40 -13.97 40.88
N GLU A 55 7.23 -13.91 40.25
CA GLU A 55 6.03 -13.26 40.80
C GLU A 55 5.62 -13.90 42.13
N ASP A 56 5.65 -15.23 42.25
CA ASP A 56 5.40 -15.95 43.49
C ASP A 56 6.41 -15.58 44.60
N ARG A 57 7.69 -15.40 44.25
CA ARG A 57 8.73 -14.96 45.20
C ARG A 57 8.48 -13.53 45.69
N ILE A 58 8.09 -12.64 44.77
CA ILE A 58 7.70 -11.25 45.10
C ILE A 58 6.48 -11.25 46.03
N ALA A 59 5.45 -12.04 45.73
CA ALA A 59 4.24 -12.14 46.55
C ALA A 59 4.55 -12.64 47.97
N LYS A 60 5.35 -13.71 48.09
CA LYS A 60 5.79 -14.24 49.39
C LYS A 60 6.60 -13.21 50.20
N ALA A 61 7.51 -12.46 49.55
CA ALA A 61 8.29 -11.42 50.20
C ALA A 61 7.43 -10.22 50.64
N ARG A 62 6.46 -9.78 49.83
CA ARG A 62 5.49 -8.74 50.22
C ARG A 62 4.66 -9.16 51.44
N ALA A 63 4.17 -10.40 51.45
CA ALA A 63 3.44 -10.95 52.59
C ALA A 63 4.31 -11.03 53.85
N LEU A 64 5.61 -11.34 53.70
CA LEU A 64 6.56 -11.34 54.81
C LEU A 64 6.83 -9.93 55.34
N ILE A 65 7.05 -8.94 54.47
CA ILE A 65 7.19 -7.53 54.85
C ILE A 65 5.96 -7.07 55.63
N GLY A 66 4.75 -7.31 55.11
CA GLY A 66 3.51 -6.92 55.81
C GLY A 66 3.43 -7.47 57.23
N ARG A 67 3.80 -8.74 57.42
CA ARG A 67 3.84 -9.38 58.76
C ARG A 67 4.93 -8.81 59.67
N LEU A 68 6.13 -8.54 59.15
CA LEU A 68 7.21 -7.93 59.92
C LEU A 68 6.88 -6.48 60.32
N THR A 69 6.22 -5.72 59.44
CA THR A 69 5.72 -4.37 59.73
C THR A 69 4.64 -4.39 60.82
N SER A 70 3.69 -5.34 60.77
CA SER A 70 2.69 -5.51 61.84
C SER A 70 3.33 -5.89 63.18
N PHE A 71 4.39 -6.69 63.17
CA PHE A 71 5.15 -7.00 64.39
C PHE A 71 5.84 -5.74 64.95
N ARG A 72 6.45 -4.93 64.08
CA ARG A 72 7.06 -3.63 64.46
C ARG A 72 6.05 -2.66 65.08
N SER A 73 4.79 -2.69 64.65
CA SER A 73 3.71 -1.88 65.22
C SER A 73 3.11 -2.46 66.51
N GLY A 74 3.73 -3.47 67.12
CA GLY A 74 3.32 -4.03 68.43
C GLY A 74 2.34 -5.21 68.37
N ASN A 75 2.09 -5.81 67.19
CA ASN A 75 1.17 -6.94 67.07
C ASN A 75 1.86 -8.28 67.35
N ASN A 76 1.65 -8.82 68.55
CA ASN A 76 2.29 -10.05 69.04
C ASN A 76 1.42 -11.31 68.94
N ARG A 77 0.51 -11.39 67.97
CA ARG A 77 -0.28 -12.62 67.76
C ARG A 77 0.64 -13.83 67.47
N PRO A 78 0.29 -15.05 67.95
CA PRO A 78 1.16 -16.24 67.83
C PRO A 78 1.57 -16.56 66.38
N ARG A 79 0.67 -16.32 65.41
CA ARG A 79 0.95 -16.49 63.98
C ARG A 79 2.05 -15.56 63.47
N ILE A 80 2.08 -14.31 63.94
CA ILE A 80 3.08 -13.30 63.55
C ILE A 80 4.43 -13.64 64.19
N MET A 81 4.45 -14.05 65.47
CA MET A 81 5.67 -14.54 66.14
C MET A 81 6.26 -15.78 65.45
N ARG A 82 5.43 -16.72 64.98
CA ARG A 82 5.90 -17.88 64.20
C ARG A 82 6.55 -17.44 62.89
N THR A 83 5.98 -16.46 62.19
CA THR A 83 6.58 -15.92 60.97
C THR A 83 7.86 -15.14 61.22
N PHE A 84 7.98 -14.45 62.36
CA PHE A 84 9.23 -13.81 62.78
C PHE A 84 10.33 -14.86 62.99
N ARG A 85 10.06 -15.92 63.77
CA ARG A 85 11.03 -17.00 63.99
C ARG A 85 11.46 -17.68 62.68
N MET A 86 10.54 -17.84 61.73
CA MET A 86 10.86 -18.37 60.39
C MET A 86 11.67 -17.39 59.53
N ALA A 87 11.41 -16.08 59.62
CA ALA A 87 12.12 -15.06 58.84
C ALA A 87 13.60 -14.92 59.22
N PHE A 88 13.91 -15.23 60.49
CA PHE A 88 15.22 -15.19 61.12
C PHE A 88 15.76 -16.60 61.46
N ALA A 89 15.15 -17.66 60.94
CA ALA A 89 15.62 -19.03 61.15
C ALA A 89 17.05 -19.18 60.61
N GLY A 90 17.97 -19.67 61.45
CA GLY A 90 19.39 -19.79 61.11
C GLY A 90 20.22 -18.51 61.33
N THR A 91 19.64 -17.45 61.88
CA THR A 91 20.38 -16.26 62.37
C THR A 91 20.40 -16.26 63.90
N ASN A 92 21.50 -15.82 64.53
CA ASN A 92 21.66 -15.75 66.00
C ASN A 92 20.86 -14.59 66.65
N ILE A 93 19.67 -14.27 66.11
CA ILE A 93 18.87 -13.12 66.53
C ILE A 93 17.72 -13.61 67.41
N SER A 94 17.76 -13.22 68.69
CA SER A 94 16.72 -13.53 69.69
C SER A 94 15.71 -12.40 69.79
N LEU A 95 14.47 -12.73 70.16
CA LEU A 95 13.34 -11.81 70.35
C LEU A 95 13.56 -10.74 71.43
N PHE A 96 14.56 -10.93 72.30
CA PHE A 96 14.80 -10.08 73.48
C PHE A 96 16.08 -9.22 73.38
N GLN A 97 16.69 -9.12 72.20
CA GLN A 97 17.84 -8.22 72.00
C GLN A 97 17.38 -6.76 71.88
N PRO A 98 18.14 -5.78 72.43
CA PRO A 98 17.79 -4.35 72.36
C PRO A 98 17.76 -3.82 70.91
N ASP A 99 18.57 -4.38 70.01
CA ASP A 99 18.73 -3.90 68.62
C ASP A 99 17.71 -4.51 67.63
N ILE A 100 16.67 -5.19 68.13
CA ILE A 100 15.77 -5.98 67.29
C ILE A 100 14.98 -5.13 66.29
N THR A 101 14.65 -3.89 66.65
CA THR A 101 13.95 -2.91 65.80
C THR A 101 14.81 -2.49 64.61
N GLN A 102 16.12 -2.30 64.83
CA GLN A 102 17.08 -2.01 63.77
C GLN A 102 17.25 -3.21 62.84
N LYS A 103 17.52 -4.40 63.38
CA LYS A 103 17.66 -5.64 62.59
C LYS A 103 16.41 -5.98 61.78
N LEU A 104 15.22 -5.69 62.32
CA LEU A 104 13.96 -5.88 61.61
C LEU A 104 13.78 -4.86 60.47
N THR A 105 14.25 -3.63 60.66
CA THR A 105 14.25 -2.61 59.60
C THR A 105 15.21 -3.00 58.47
N GLU A 106 16.43 -3.41 58.81
CA GLU A 106 17.41 -3.94 57.85
C GLU A 106 16.84 -5.14 57.07
N ARG A 107 16.18 -6.07 57.77
CA ARG A 107 15.55 -7.24 57.11
C ARG A 107 14.39 -6.86 56.19
N ILE A 108 13.59 -5.87 56.55
CA ILE A 108 12.52 -5.34 55.70
C ILE A 108 13.13 -4.69 54.45
N ASP A 109 14.18 -3.89 54.61
CA ASP A 109 14.84 -3.20 53.51
C ASP A 109 15.57 -4.17 52.57
N ASP A 110 16.22 -5.21 53.09
CA ASP A 110 16.74 -6.35 52.31
C ASP A 110 15.66 -6.99 51.43
N LEU A 111 14.47 -7.22 51.99
CA LEU A 111 13.35 -7.81 51.25
C LEU A 111 12.81 -6.85 50.20
N LYS A 112 12.74 -5.54 50.48
CA LYS A 112 12.39 -4.51 49.49
C LYS A 112 13.41 -4.47 48.35
N GLN A 113 14.71 -4.50 48.66
CA GLN A 113 15.77 -4.54 47.65
C GLN A 113 15.66 -5.80 46.78
N LYS A 114 15.39 -6.97 47.38
CA LYS A 114 15.14 -8.22 46.63
C LYS A 114 13.92 -8.14 45.73
N ILE A 115 12.82 -7.56 46.19
CA ILE A 115 11.63 -7.32 45.36
C ILE A 115 11.98 -6.43 44.17
N ALA A 116 12.71 -5.33 44.39
CA ALA A 116 13.15 -4.43 43.33
C ALA A 116 14.06 -5.15 42.31
N ALA A 117 15.01 -5.96 42.79
CA ALA A 117 15.89 -6.76 41.93
C ALA A 117 15.13 -7.81 41.11
N TRP A 118 14.16 -8.50 41.72
CA TRP A 118 13.29 -9.45 41.01
C TRP A 118 12.38 -8.76 39.99
N GLY A 119 11.83 -7.59 40.31
CA GLY A 119 11.07 -6.76 39.37
C GLY A 119 11.92 -6.35 38.16
N LYS A 120 13.15 -5.85 38.39
CA LYS A 120 14.11 -5.54 37.32
C LYS A 120 14.44 -6.77 36.47
N ARG A 121 14.56 -7.96 37.09
CA ARG A 121 14.80 -9.22 36.38
C ARG A 121 13.64 -9.61 35.47
N ILE A 122 12.39 -9.47 35.93
CA ILE A 122 11.20 -9.68 35.09
C ILE A 122 11.23 -8.74 33.89
N ARG A 123 11.41 -7.44 34.13
CA ARG A 123 11.46 -6.43 33.08
C ARG A 123 12.52 -6.76 32.02
N ARG A 124 13.76 -7.01 32.44
CA ARG A 124 14.87 -7.36 31.54
C ARG A 124 14.58 -8.59 30.68
N PHE A 125 14.00 -9.63 31.27
CA PHE A 125 13.69 -10.87 30.54
C PHE A 125 12.52 -10.67 29.58
N SER A 126 11.47 -9.96 30.00
CA SER A 126 10.35 -9.62 29.13
C SER A 126 10.80 -8.77 27.94
N GLU A 127 11.63 -7.74 28.17
CA GLU A 127 12.21 -6.90 27.10
C GLU A 127 13.12 -7.70 26.17
N ARG A 128 13.92 -8.63 26.69
CA ARG A 128 14.74 -9.52 25.87
C ARG A 128 13.86 -10.42 25.00
N SER A 129 12.83 -11.05 25.56
CA SER A 129 11.90 -11.90 24.80
C SER A 129 11.14 -11.11 23.75
N ARG A 130 10.68 -9.89 24.08
CA ARG A 130 10.02 -9.00 23.13
C ARG A 130 10.95 -8.65 21.97
N ARG A 131 12.19 -8.21 22.26
CA ARG A 131 13.19 -7.90 21.23
C ARG A 131 13.53 -9.11 20.37
N PHE A 132 13.70 -10.29 20.97
CA PHE A 132 13.95 -11.52 20.22
C PHE A 132 12.80 -11.83 19.25
N ASN A 133 11.55 -11.72 19.71
CA ASN A 133 10.38 -11.96 18.87
C ASN A 133 10.24 -10.90 17.77
N GLN A 134 10.45 -9.63 18.08
CA GLN A 134 10.42 -8.53 17.11
C GLN A 134 11.52 -8.69 16.06
N ASN A 135 12.75 -9.00 16.45
CA ASN A 135 13.85 -9.23 15.51
C ASN A 135 13.59 -10.44 14.61
N ARG A 136 13.05 -11.53 15.18
CA ARG A 136 12.67 -12.70 14.39
C ARG A 136 11.56 -12.36 13.40
N LEU A 137 10.56 -11.58 13.83
CA LEU A 137 9.47 -11.14 12.97
C LEU A 137 10.00 -10.20 11.87
N PHE A 138 10.88 -9.27 12.19
CA PHE A 138 11.55 -8.40 11.22
C PHE A 138 12.30 -9.19 10.15
N GLN A 139 13.01 -10.25 10.54
CA GLN A 139 13.71 -11.10 9.57
C GLN A 139 12.78 -11.91 8.68
N SER A 140 11.62 -12.34 9.20
CA SER A 140 10.69 -13.19 8.44
C SER A 140 9.62 -12.42 7.65
N ASP A 141 9.14 -11.29 8.20
CA ASP A 141 7.98 -10.53 7.74
C ASP A 141 8.01 -9.11 8.34
N GLN A 142 8.72 -8.20 7.66
CA GLN A 142 8.89 -6.81 8.10
C GLN A 142 7.55 -6.07 8.15
N LYS A 143 6.71 -6.25 7.13
CA LYS A 143 5.39 -5.61 7.00
C LYS A 143 4.52 -5.90 8.22
N ARG A 144 4.51 -7.16 8.68
CA ARG A 144 3.75 -7.53 9.88
C ARG A 144 4.29 -6.92 11.17
N LEU A 145 5.60 -6.70 11.28
CA LEU A 145 6.16 -5.99 12.45
C LEU A 145 5.71 -4.53 12.46
N TYR A 146 5.88 -3.81 11.35
CA TYR A 146 5.49 -2.39 11.25
C TYR A 146 3.99 -2.20 11.50
N LYS A 147 3.15 -3.03 10.86
CA LYS A 147 1.70 -3.04 11.12
C LYS A 147 1.34 -3.26 12.60
N SER A 148 2.10 -4.11 13.31
CA SER A 148 1.88 -4.35 14.74
C SER A 148 2.34 -3.20 15.64
N LEU A 149 3.24 -2.34 15.16
CA LEU A 149 3.72 -1.15 15.87
C LEU A 149 2.80 0.04 15.63
N GLU A 150 2.33 0.23 14.39
CA GLU A 150 1.40 1.29 13.98
C GLU A 150 -0.01 1.05 14.50
N ARG A 151 -0.49 -0.19 14.42
CA ARG A 151 -1.80 -0.61 14.92
C ARG A 151 -1.61 -1.63 16.05
N PRO A 152 -1.29 -1.18 17.29
CA PRO A 152 -1.35 -2.08 18.43
C PRO A 152 -2.75 -2.72 18.45
N GLU A 153 -2.82 -4.05 18.56
CA GLU A 153 -4.04 -4.85 18.37
C GLU A 153 -5.31 -4.11 18.84
N VAL A 154 -6.09 -3.61 17.87
CA VAL A 154 -7.38 -2.93 18.13
C VAL A 154 -8.38 -3.90 18.80
N CYS A 155 -8.12 -5.20 18.72
CA CYS A 155 -8.94 -6.25 19.33
C CYS A 155 -8.34 -6.71 20.65
N GLY A 156 -8.54 -5.94 21.73
CA GLY A 156 -7.91 -6.29 23.00
C GLY A 156 -8.55 -5.70 24.25
N ALA A 157 -9.86 -5.86 24.46
CA ALA A 157 -10.47 -6.00 25.81
C ALA A 157 -12.01 -5.93 25.82
N GLY A 158 -12.64 -5.36 24.80
CA GLY A 158 -14.10 -5.18 24.76
C GLY A 158 -14.87 -6.49 24.48
N PRO A 159 -16.09 -6.65 25.00
CA PRO A 159 -16.99 -7.68 24.52
C PRO A 159 -17.27 -7.47 23.01
N GLY A 160 -17.27 -8.56 22.25
CA GLY A 160 -17.71 -8.52 20.85
C GLY A 160 -19.22 -8.28 20.76
N PRO A 161 -19.75 -8.04 19.54
CA PRO A 161 -21.17 -7.83 19.34
C PRO A 161 -21.91 -9.14 19.64
N ASP A 162 -23.18 -9.02 20.06
CA ASP A 162 -23.99 -10.22 20.26
C ASP A 162 -24.18 -10.98 18.94
N GLN A 163 -24.11 -12.32 19.01
CA GLN A 163 -24.18 -13.15 17.81
C GLN A 163 -25.54 -13.04 17.12
N ALA A 164 -26.64 -12.97 17.87
CA ALA A 164 -27.97 -12.88 17.31
C ALA A 164 -28.18 -11.51 16.64
N ASP A 165 -27.78 -10.43 17.31
CA ASP A 165 -27.86 -9.07 16.78
C ASP A 165 -27.02 -8.92 15.50
N THR A 166 -25.82 -9.51 15.49
CA THR A 166 -24.95 -9.51 14.31
C THR A 166 -25.58 -10.24 13.13
N VAL A 167 -26.16 -11.42 13.37
CA VAL A 167 -26.82 -12.19 12.31
C VAL A 167 -28.07 -11.46 11.80
N ALA A 168 -28.86 -10.87 12.69
CA ALA A 168 -30.06 -10.12 12.32
C ALA A 168 -29.71 -8.92 11.42
N PHE A 169 -28.71 -8.13 11.80
CA PHE A 169 -28.23 -6.98 11.03
C PHE A 169 -27.80 -7.39 9.61
N TRP A 170 -26.82 -8.30 9.47
CA TRP A 170 -26.30 -8.68 8.15
C TRP A 170 -27.31 -9.42 7.29
N ARG A 171 -28.22 -10.18 7.90
CA ARG A 171 -29.31 -10.85 7.17
C ARG A 171 -30.27 -9.83 6.56
N GLY A 172 -30.62 -8.77 7.30
CA GLY A 172 -31.48 -7.70 6.79
C GLY A 172 -30.87 -7.01 5.55
N LEU A 173 -29.55 -6.85 5.52
CA LEU A 173 -28.87 -6.21 4.38
C LEU A 173 -28.77 -7.10 3.13
N TRP A 174 -28.58 -8.42 3.28
CA TRP A 174 -28.19 -9.28 2.16
C TRP A 174 -29.18 -10.37 1.79
N SER A 175 -30.08 -10.76 2.69
CA SER A 175 -31.00 -11.87 2.45
C SER A 175 -32.42 -11.42 2.10
N GLU A 176 -32.72 -10.13 2.25
CA GLU A 176 -34.00 -9.57 1.83
C GLU A 176 -33.99 -9.31 0.31
N PRO A 177 -34.84 -9.98 -0.47
CA PRO A 177 -34.89 -9.75 -1.91
C PRO A 177 -35.45 -8.36 -2.19
N VAL A 178 -34.63 -7.49 -2.79
CA VAL A 178 -35.04 -6.17 -3.26
C VAL A 178 -35.40 -6.27 -4.74
N ASN A 179 -36.62 -5.84 -5.09
CA ASN A 179 -37.01 -5.72 -6.49
C ASN A 179 -36.38 -4.46 -7.07
N HIS A 180 -35.45 -4.62 -8.00
CA HIS A 180 -34.87 -3.51 -8.74
C HIS A 180 -35.73 -3.23 -9.98
N SER A 181 -36.16 -1.98 -10.18
CA SER A 181 -36.73 -1.56 -11.46
C SER A 181 -35.60 -1.27 -12.44
N GLU A 182 -35.49 -2.08 -13.48
CA GLU A 182 -34.54 -1.87 -14.56
C GLU A 182 -34.83 -0.52 -15.25
N GLY A 183 -33.87 0.41 -15.17
CA GLY A 183 -34.02 1.76 -15.71
C GLY A 183 -33.62 1.85 -17.18
N PRO A 184 -34.04 2.90 -17.91
CA PRO A 184 -33.69 3.10 -19.33
C PRO A 184 -32.18 3.21 -19.61
N TRP A 185 -31.37 3.45 -18.57
CA TRP A 185 -29.92 3.57 -18.69
C TRP A 185 -29.25 2.28 -19.16
N MET A 186 -29.83 1.10 -18.92
CA MET A 186 -29.27 -0.16 -19.43
C MET A 186 -29.31 -0.23 -20.95
N GLU A 187 -30.38 0.27 -21.58
CA GLU A 187 -30.47 0.39 -23.04
C GLU A 187 -29.44 1.39 -23.59
N VAL A 188 -29.23 2.49 -22.86
CA VAL A 188 -28.21 3.50 -23.21
C VAL A 188 -26.81 2.89 -23.14
N VAL A 189 -26.46 2.20 -22.06
CA VAL A 189 -25.15 1.54 -21.90
C VAL A 189 -24.98 0.43 -22.94
N ALA A 190 -26.01 -0.37 -23.23
CA ALA A 190 -25.97 -1.38 -24.28
C ALA A 190 -25.72 -0.76 -25.66
N SER A 191 -26.36 0.39 -25.96
CA SER A 191 -26.16 1.12 -27.22
C SER A 191 -24.75 1.72 -27.34
N GLN A 192 -24.21 2.27 -26.25
CA GLN A 192 -22.85 2.81 -26.20
C GLN A 192 -21.81 1.70 -26.33
N SER A 193 -22.09 0.53 -25.72
CA SER A 193 -21.21 -0.64 -25.76
C SER A 193 -21.34 -1.45 -27.05
N ALA A 194 -22.26 -1.12 -27.95
CA ALA A 194 -22.48 -1.87 -29.19
C ALA A 194 -21.28 -1.86 -30.15
N SER A 195 -20.40 -0.87 -30.00
CA SER A 195 -19.14 -0.76 -30.77
C SER A 195 -17.98 -1.52 -30.14
N VAL A 196 -18.14 -2.03 -28.90
CA VAL A 196 -17.10 -2.77 -28.19
C VAL A 196 -16.99 -4.17 -28.79
N THR A 197 -15.79 -4.53 -29.20
CA THR A 197 -15.53 -5.87 -29.75
C THR A 197 -15.71 -6.91 -28.64
N PRO A 198 -16.49 -7.99 -28.86
CA PRO A 198 -16.61 -9.07 -27.90
C PRO A 198 -15.24 -9.66 -27.57
N MET A 199 -15.03 -10.01 -26.30
CA MET A 199 -13.83 -10.70 -25.86
C MET A 199 -13.67 -12.02 -26.62
N ASP A 200 -12.43 -12.33 -27.02
CA ASP A 200 -12.11 -13.60 -27.65
C ASP A 200 -12.44 -14.79 -26.72
N PRO A 201 -12.76 -15.97 -27.29
CA PRO A 201 -13.01 -17.16 -26.49
C PRO A 201 -11.82 -17.50 -25.57
N VAL A 202 -12.07 -17.47 -24.26
CA VAL A 202 -11.06 -17.78 -23.25
C VAL A 202 -10.89 -19.29 -23.16
N THR A 203 -9.65 -19.77 -23.37
CA THR A 203 -9.26 -21.16 -23.16
C THR A 203 -8.36 -21.28 -21.93
N ILE A 204 -8.77 -22.05 -20.94
CA ILE A 204 -8.03 -22.24 -19.68
C ILE A 204 -7.01 -23.36 -19.85
N THR A 205 -5.73 -23.04 -19.71
CA THR A 205 -4.63 -24.00 -19.85
C THR A 205 -4.07 -24.43 -18.49
N PRO A 206 -3.38 -25.59 -18.41
CA PRO A 206 -2.66 -26.00 -17.19
C PRO A 206 -1.62 -24.96 -16.74
N GLU A 207 -1.00 -24.25 -17.68
CA GLU A 207 -0.03 -23.18 -17.42
C GLU A 207 -0.70 -21.99 -16.72
N ASP A 208 -1.91 -21.60 -17.15
CA ASP A 208 -2.68 -20.54 -16.50
C ASP A 208 -2.98 -20.91 -15.03
N VAL A 209 -3.36 -22.17 -14.79
CA VAL A 209 -3.59 -22.70 -13.43
C VAL A 209 -2.31 -22.69 -12.60
N ALA A 210 -1.20 -23.15 -13.17
CA ALA A 210 0.08 -23.17 -12.48
C ALA A 210 0.55 -21.77 -12.10
N GLU A 211 0.41 -20.80 -13.00
CA GLU A 211 0.81 -19.41 -12.79
C GLU A 211 -0.04 -18.72 -11.70
N ALA A 212 -1.36 -18.88 -11.76
CA ALA A 212 -2.26 -18.36 -10.73
C ALA A 212 -1.95 -18.95 -9.34
N ILE A 213 -1.73 -20.27 -9.26
CA ILE A 213 -1.37 -20.95 -8.01
C ILE A 213 0.00 -20.48 -7.50
N ARG A 214 0.97 -20.25 -8.40
CA ARG A 214 2.32 -19.80 -8.06
C ARG A 214 2.29 -18.44 -7.37
N ARG A 215 1.53 -17.47 -7.91
CA ARG A 215 1.39 -16.10 -7.37
C ARG A 215 0.68 -16.07 -6.02
N ALA A 216 -0.22 -17.01 -5.73
CA ALA A 216 -1.00 -17.01 -4.50
C ALA A 216 -0.14 -17.28 -3.23
N PRO A 217 -0.36 -16.58 -2.11
CA PRO A 217 0.41 -16.78 -0.88
C PRO A 217 0.04 -18.12 -0.20
N ASN A 218 1.06 -18.87 0.25
CA ASN A 218 0.90 -20.25 0.74
C ASN A 218 -0.14 -20.43 1.85
N TRP A 219 -0.24 -19.47 2.76
CA TRP A 219 -1.04 -19.56 3.99
C TRP A 219 -2.20 -18.56 4.01
N LYS A 220 -2.77 -18.24 2.84
CA LYS A 220 -4.03 -17.49 2.76
C LYS A 220 -5.13 -18.24 3.51
N SER A 221 -6.07 -17.51 4.09
CA SER A 221 -7.22 -18.10 4.79
C SER A 221 -7.92 -19.11 3.86
N PRO A 222 -8.16 -20.35 4.32
CA PRO A 222 -8.77 -21.38 3.50
C PRO A 222 -10.30 -21.16 3.42
N GLY A 223 -10.93 -21.77 2.42
CA GLY A 223 -12.38 -21.78 2.29
C GLY A 223 -13.02 -22.85 3.19
N LEU A 224 -14.22 -23.28 2.82
CA LEU A 224 -14.97 -24.34 3.50
C LEU A 224 -14.24 -25.71 3.49
N ASP A 225 -13.38 -25.91 2.50
CA ASP A 225 -12.51 -27.07 2.31
C ASP A 225 -11.37 -27.17 3.34
N GLY A 226 -10.99 -26.06 3.98
CA GLY A 226 -9.83 -26.00 4.88
C GLY A 226 -8.49 -26.19 4.17
N LEU A 227 -8.45 -26.19 2.83
CA LEU A 227 -7.23 -26.33 2.04
C LEU A 227 -6.56 -24.97 1.86
N HIS A 228 -5.23 -24.96 1.90
CA HIS A 228 -4.40 -23.78 1.65
C HIS A 228 -3.68 -23.89 0.31
N HIS A 229 -3.30 -22.75 -0.30
CA HIS A 229 -2.49 -22.69 -1.53
C HIS A 229 -1.18 -23.47 -1.44
N TYR A 230 -0.62 -23.62 -0.24
CA TYR A 230 0.53 -24.50 0.02
C TYR A 230 0.36 -25.90 -0.59
N TRP A 231 -0.81 -26.51 -0.42
CA TRP A 231 -1.09 -27.86 -0.94
C TRP A 231 -1.24 -27.86 -2.46
N LEU A 232 -1.89 -26.85 -3.03
CA LEU A 232 -2.05 -26.70 -4.47
C LEU A 232 -0.70 -26.49 -5.19
N LYS A 233 0.24 -25.79 -4.57
CA LYS A 233 1.62 -25.66 -5.06
C LYS A 233 2.39 -26.97 -4.98
N GLY A 234 2.14 -27.78 -3.95
CA GLY A 234 2.78 -29.08 -3.79
C GLY A 234 2.20 -30.15 -4.73
N PHE A 235 0.90 -30.09 -5.01
CA PHE A 235 0.18 -31.06 -5.84
C PHE A 235 0.11 -30.63 -7.30
N VAL A 236 1.26 -30.36 -7.93
CA VAL A 236 1.35 -29.90 -9.34
C VAL A 236 0.55 -30.77 -10.32
N VAL A 237 0.43 -32.07 -10.04
CA VAL A 237 -0.37 -33.02 -10.82
C VAL A 237 -1.87 -32.67 -10.94
N CYS A 238 -2.41 -31.81 -10.06
CA CYS A 238 -3.81 -31.40 -10.15
C CYS A 238 -4.05 -30.24 -11.13
N HIS A 239 -3.02 -29.53 -11.57
CA HIS A 239 -3.18 -28.32 -12.39
C HIS A 239 -3.86 -28.62 -13.72
N ALA A 240 -3.49 -29.73 -14.38
CA ALA A 240 -4.11 -30.16 -15.62
C ALA A 240 -5.60 -30.56 -15.47
N VAL A 241 -5.94 -31.22 -14.36
CA VAL A 241 -7.31 -31.64 -14.06
C VAL A 241 -8.18 -30.44 -13.72
N LEU A 242 -7.65 -29.50 -12.94
CA LEU A 242 -8.31 -28.24 -12.64
C LEU A 242 -8.55 -27.41 -13.91
N ALA A 243 -7.56 -27.28 -14.81
CA ALA A 243 -7.72 -26.55 -16.07
C ALA A 243 -8.88 -27.11 -16.91
N ARG A 244 -8.91 -28.44 -17.09
CA ARG A 244 -9.99 -29.12 -17.81
C ARG A 244 -11.36 -28.85 -17.17
N GLN A 245 -11.47 -29.05 -15.86
CA GLN A 245 -12.75 -28.90 -15.16
C GLN A 245 -13.22 -27.42 -15.10
N PHE A 246 -12.29 -26.47 -15.05
CA PHE A 246 -12.61 -25.04 -15.18
C PHE A 246 -13.10 -24.69 -16.59
N GLN A 247 -12.48 -25.25 -17.63
CA GLN A 247 -12.95 -25.07 -19.00
C GLN A 247 -14.36 -25.66 -19.17
N GLU A 248 -14.60 -26.87 -18.65
CA GLU A 248 -15.93 -27.50 -18.69
C GLU A 248 -16.99 -26.64 -17.98
N ALA A 249 -16.66 -26.04 -16.83
CA ALA A 249 -17.56 -25.13 -16.12
C ALA A 249 -17.85 -23.84 -16.92
N LEU A 250 -16.83 -23.30 -17.60
CA LEU A 250 -16.96 -22.14 -18.48
C LEU A 250 -17.87 -22.44 -19.68
N ASP A 251 -17.65 -23.58 -20.34
CA ASP A 251 -18.43 -24.03 -21.49
C ASP A 251 -19.90 -24.30 -21.12
N GLN A 252 -20.15 -24.89 -19.95
CA GLN A 252 -21.49 -25.16 -19.42
C GLN A 252 -22.18 -23.93 -18.82
N LYS A 253 -21.44 -22.83 -18.60
CA LYS A 253 -21.90 -21.63 -17.89
C LYS A 253 -22.49 -21.95 -16.51
N SER A 254 -21.90 -22.93 -15.84
CA SER A 254 -22.41 -23.45 -14.56
C SER A 254 -21.25 -23.76 -13.63
N LEU A 255 -21.35 -23.30 -12.39
CA LEU A 255 -20.37 -23.56 -11.33
C LEU A 255 -21.06 -24.30 -10.18
N PRO A 256 -20.36 -25.25 -9.51
CA PRO A 256 -20.90 -25.92 -8.33
C PRO A 256 -21.19 -24.94 -7.20
N SER A 257 -22.19 -25.22 -6.36
CA SER A 257 -22.55 -24.37 -5.21
C SER A 257 -21.41 -24.18 -4.20
N LEU A 258 -20.47 -25.11 -4.15
CA LEU A 258 -19.26 -24.97 -3.33
C LEU A 258 -18.46 -23.71 -3.72
N PHE A 259 -18.50 -23.31 -4.99
CA PHE A 259 -17.84 -22.10 -5.49
C PHE A 259 -18.61 -20.81 -5.18
N THR A 260 -19.90 -20.88 -4.84
CA THR A 260 -20.67 -19.69 -4.46
C THR A 260 -20.83 -19.56 -2.96
N THR A 261 -20.17 -20.43 -2.20
CA THR A 261 -20.24 -20.48 -0.73
C THR A 261 -18.85 -20.32 -0.12
N GLY A 262 -18.78 -19.65 1.04
CA GLY A 262 -17.51 -19.36 1.69
C GLY A 262 -17.67 -19.08 3.18
N ILE A 263 -16.55 -18.93 3.87
CA ILE A 263 -16.51 -18.60 5.30
C ILE A 263 -16.38 -17.09 5.45
N THR A 264 -17.41 -16.42 5.97
CA THR A 264 -17.37 -14.98 6.22
C THR A 264 -16.79 -14.66 7.59
N HIS A 265 -15.69 -13.91 7.61
CA HIS A 265 -15.08 -13.35 8.79
C HIS A 265 -15.49 -11.88 8.94
N LEU A 266 -15.92 -11.48 10.12
CA LEU A 266 -16.24 -10.09 10.42
C LEU A 266 -15.00 -9.41 11.03
N VAL A 267 -14.51 -8.36 10.37
CA VAL A 267 -13.34 -7.60 10.79
C VAL A 267 -13.78 -6.21 11.25
N PRO A 268 -13.50 -5.78 12.50
CA PRO A 268 -13.92 -4.47 12.98
C PRO A 268 -13.21 -3.36 12.17
N LYS A 269 -13.97 -2.31 11.84
CA LYS A 269 -13.48 -1.10 11.16
C LYS A 269 -12.67 -0.24 12.13
N ASP A 270 -13.23 -0.05 13.34
CA ASP A 270 -12.79 0.93 14.31
C ASP A 270 -12.63 0.28 15.70
N GLN A 271 -12.40 1.09 16.74
CA GLN A 271 -12.27 0.61 18.12
C GLN A 271 -13.61 0.22 18.78
N ASP A 272 -14.74 0.62 18.19
CA ASP A 272 -16.06 0.19 18.64
C ASP A 272 -16.34 -1.23 18.17
N THR A 273 -16.21 -2.18 19.09
CA THR A 273 -16.42 -3.61 18.82
C THR A 273 -17.84 -4.08 19.10
N THR A 274 -18.74 -3.20 19.55
CA THR A 274 -20.08 -3.60 20.02
C THR A 274 -21.16 -3.50 18.95
N ASP A 275 -21.03 -2.57 18.00
CA ASP A 275 -21.97 -2.38 16.90
C ASP A 275 -21.67 -3.32 15.71
N PRO A 276 -22.62 -4.19 15.30
CA PRO A 276 -22.48 -5.04 14.11
C PRO A 276 -22.21 -4.27 12.80
N SER A 277 -22.67 -3.03 12.67
CA SER A 277 -22.52 -2.20 11.45
C SER A 277 -21.07 -1.77 11.21
N LYS A 278 -20.27 -1.74 12.29
CA LYS A 278 -18.85 -1.37 12.30
C LYS A 278 -17.94 -2.53 11.93
N TYR A 279 -18.48 -3.63 11.41
CA TYR A 279 -17.70 -4.73 10.89
C TYR A 279 -17.65 -4.71 9.35
N ARG A 280 -16.51 -5.12 8.78
CA ARG A 280 -16.34 -5.45 7.37
C ARG A 280 -16.44 -6.96 7.23
N PRO A 281 -17.36 -7.47 6.41
CA PRO A 281 -17.40 -8.88 6.11
C PRO A 281 -16.36 -9.22 5.04
N ILE A 282 -15.55 -10.21 5.34
CA ILE A 282 -14.53 -10.75 4.43
C ILE A 282 -14.82 -12.24 4.25
N THR A 283 -15.30 -12.60 3.08
CA THR A 283 -15.62 -14.00 2.75
C THR A 283 -14.40 -14.70 2.17
N SER A 284 -13.94 -15.74 2.86
CA SER A 284 -12.91 -16.65 2.38
C SER A 284 -13.55 -17.74 1.52
N LEU A 285 -13.24 -17.70 0.24
CA LEU A 285 -13.63 -18.68 -0.78
C LEU A 285 -12.59 -19.81 -0.87
N LEU A 286 -12.87 -20.84 -1.68
CA LEU A 286 -11.97 -21.97 -1.85
C LEU A 286 -10.62 -21.52 -2.42
N CYS A 287 -9.53 -22.22 -2.10
CA CYS A 287 -8.21 -21.77 -2.54
C CYS A 287 -8.01 -21.83 -4.06
N PHE A 288 -8.60 -22.82 -4.74
CA PHE A 288 -8.61 -22.86 -6.21
C PHE A 288 -9.63 -21.90 -6.83
N GLN A 289 -10.43 -21.15 -6.06
CA GLN A 289 -11.17 -19.98 -6.58
C GLN A 289 -10.37 -18.69 -6.51
N SER A 290 -9.29 -18.67 -5.72
CA SER A 290 -8.30 -17.58 -5.81
C SER A 290 -7.62 -17.56 -7.19
N ALA A 291 -7.84 -18.61 -7.98
CA ALA A 291 -7.74 -18.64 -9.43
C ALA A 291 -8.67 -17.65 -10.15
N ASN A 292 -9.28 -16.67 -9.48
CA ASN A 292 -9.80 -15.48 -10.15
C ASN A 292 -8.72 -14.81 -11.02
N THR A 293 -7.42 -15.04 -10.75
CA THR A 293 -6.32 -14.69 -11.66
C THR A 293 -6.29 -15.50 -12.97
N ILE A 294 -6.87 -16.71 -13.02
CA ILE A 294 -6.99 -17.52 -14.24
C ILE A 294 -8.05 -16.92 -15.19
N LEU A 295 -9.15 -16.41 -14.63
CA LEU A 295 -10.29 -15.88 -15.39
C LEU A 295 -10.19 -14.37 -15.64
N ALA A 296 -9.46 -13.63 -14.80
CA ALA A 296 -9.12 -12.23 -15.04
C ALA A 296 -7.96 -12.14 -16.03
N ARG A 297 -8.21 -12.53 -17.30
CA ARG A 297 -7.36 -12.17 -18.45
C ARG A 297 -7.66 -10.74 -18.91
N ALA A 298 -7.60 -9.77 -18.00
CA ALA A 298 -7.25 -8.44 -18.45
C ALA A 298 -5.74 -8.51 -18.73
N GLU A 299 -5.30 -8.08 -19.90
CA GLU A 299 -3.90 -7.72 -20.14
C GLU A 299 -3.58 -6.56 -19.19
N GLU A 300 -3.35 -6.87 -17.91
CA GLU A 300 -2.61 -5.99 -17.02
C GLU A 300 -1.18 -6.10 -17.54
N ASP A 301 -0.76 -5.11 -18.33
CA ASP A 301 0.64 -4.89 -18.70
C ASP A 301 1.51 -5.16 -17.46
N GLU A 302 2.56 -5.95 -17.64
CA GLU A 302 3.52 -6.30 -16.60
C GLU A 302 4.17 -5.02 -16.02
N LEU A 303 3.53 -4.41 -15.03
CA LEU A 303 4.16 -3.48 -14.13
C LEU A 303 4.71 -4.30 -12.96
N ASP A 304 6.02 -4.53 -13.05
CA ASP A 304 6.90 -5.04 -12.01
C ASP A 304 6.52 -4.54 -10.61
N ASP A 305 6.73 -5.42 -9.62
CA ASP A 305 6.69 -5.20 -8.17
C ASP A 305 7.06 -3.76 -7.73
N VAL A 306 6.08 -2.84 -7.70
CA VAL A 306 6.18 -1.62 -6.91
C VAL A 306 5.64 -1.94 -5.53
N VAL A 307 6.56 -2.03 -4.58
CA VAL A 307 6.31 -2.00 -3.15
C VAL A 307 5.35 -0.83 -2.86
N ASP A 308 4.13 -1.15 -2.40
CA ASP A 308 3.22 -0.17 -1.79
C ASP A 308 3.96 0.60 -0.68
N ILE A 309 4.46 1.78 -1.03
CA ILE A 309 4.79 2.83 -0.08
C ILE A 309 3.45 3.49 0.23
N GLU A 310 2.76 3.00 1.25
CA GLU A 310 1.67 3.76 1.88
C GLU A 310 2.28 5.08 2.38
N GLY A 311 1.94 6.16 1.68
CA GLY A 311 2.36 7.52 1.97
C GLY A 311 1.81 8.02 3.30
N GLU A 312 2.67 8.75 3.99
CA GLU A 312 2.54 9.35 5.29
C GLU A 312 1.28 10.20 5.52
N ASP A 313 0.66 9.96 6.67
CA ASP A 313 0.24 10.96 7.66
C ASP A 313 0.52 12.44 7.33
N SER A 314 -0.54 13.21 7.09
CA SER A 314 -0.57 14.64 7.42
C SER A 314 -1.34 14.84 8.72
N GLN A 315 -0.62 14.72 9.83
CA GLN A 315 -1.04 15.21 11.15
C GLN A 315 -0.55 16.66 11.29
N VAL A 316 -1.45 17.65 11.24
CA VAL A 316 -1.15 19.02 11.67
C VAL A 316 -1.90 19.27 12.98
N VAL A 317 -1.12 19.30 14.06
CA VAL A 317 -1.46 19.94 15.33
C VAL A 317 -0.96 21.37 15.25
N GLY A 318 -1.85 22.34 15.43
CA GLY A 318 -1.53 23.77 15.56
C GLY A 318 -2.63 24.45 16.36
N ASP A 319 -2.31 24.75 17.60
CA ASP A 319 -3.14 25.41 18.61
C ASP A 319 -3.03 26.94 18.50
N ASP A 320 -4.13 27.62 18.86
CA ASP A 320 -4.30 29.04 19.23
C ASP A 320 -3.90 30.20 18.29
N ALA A 321 -4.91 30.91 17.76
CA ALA A 321 -5.06 32.37 17.90
C ALA A 321 -6.47 32.86 17.48
N LEU A 322 -7.09 33.66 18.36
CA LEU A 322 -8.40 34.30 18.26
C LEU A 322 -8.53 35.33 17.13
N GLY A 323 -9.74 35.45 16.56
CA GLY A 323 -10.22 36.61 15.80
C GLY A 323 -11.56 36.34 15.11
N ASP A 324 -12.63 36.93 15.64
CA ASP A 324 -13.98 36.99 15.06
C ASP A 324 -13.97 37.34 13.56
N ASP A 325 -14.74 36.61 12.76
CA ASP A 325 -15.77 37.22 11.92
C ASP A 325 -16.87 36.17 11.61
N ASP A 326 -18.10 36.65 11.69
CA ASP A 326 -19.38 35.96 11.61
C ASP A 326 -19.63 35.38 10.20
N ASP A 327 -19.55 34.06 10.07
CA ASP A 327 -20.30 33.31 9.07
C ASP A 327 -20.79 32.02 9.77
N SER A 328 -22.10 31.95 9.99
CA SER A 328 -22.76 30.77 10.54
C SER A 328 -22.32 29.53 9.78
N VAL A 329 -21.54 28.64 10.42
CA VAL A 329 -21.12 27.37 9.84
C VAL A 329 -22.37 26.53 9.58
N VAL A 330 -22.93 26.66 8.38
CA VAL A 330 -24.02 25.83 7.90
C VAL A 330 -23.46 24.42 7.74
N LYS A 331 -23.87 23.52 8.63
CA LYS A 331 -23.40 22.13 8.66
C LYS A 331 -24.18 21.29 7.63
N SER A 332 -23.61 20.16 7.21
CA SER A 332 -24.34 19.12 6.49
C SER A 332 -25.32 18.39 7.42
N SER A 333 -26.40 17.85 6.86
CA SER A 333 -27.34 17.01 7.61
C SER A 333 -26.74 15.62 7.85
N GLN A 334 -27.00 15.02 9.03
CA GLN A 334 -26.60 13.63 9.32
C GLN A 334 -27.44 12.59 8.56
N ASP A 335 -28.59 13.03 8.05
CA ASP A 335 -29.57 12.17 7.38
C ASP A 335 -29.37 12.08 5.87
N VAL A 336 -28.40 12.83 5.33
CA VAL A 336 -28.11 12.92 3.91
C VAL A 336 -26.77 12.27 3.64
N ASP A 337 -26.72 11.42 2.61
CA ASP A 337 -25.48 10.83 2.12
C ASP A 337 -25.27 11.31 0.67
N THR A 338 -24.10 11.90 0.40
CA THR A 338 -23.75 12.37 -0.93
C THR A 338 -22.59 11.57 -1.51
N THR A 339 -22.61 11.34 -2.81
CA THR A 339 -21.55 10.62 -3.53
C THR A 339 -21.27 11.34 -4.84
N ILE A 340 -20.02 11.40 -5.27
CA ILE A 340 -19.63 12.02 -6.54
C ILE A 340 -19.00 10.98 -7.48
N LEU A 341 -19.31 11.10 -8.77
CA LEU A 341 -18.72 10.34 -9.85
C LEU A 341 -18.35 11.29 -11.00
N PHE A 342 -17.07 11.37 -11.35
CA PHE A 342 -16.62 12.08 -12.55
C PHE A 342 -16.88 11.22 -13.78
N THR A 343 -17.61 11.76 -14.77
CA THR A 343 -17.90 11.09 -16.04
C THR A 343 -16.91 11.52 -17.13
N LYS A 344 -16.34 12.73 -17.02
CA LYS A 344 -15.26 13.23 -17.87
C LYS A 344 -14.28 14.10 -17.06
N PRO A 345 -12.95 13.94 -17.20
CA PRO A 345 -12.26 12.90 -17.98
C PRO A 345 -12.53 11.48 -17.43
N ILE A 346 -12.45 10.45 -18.29
CA ILE A 346 -12.64 9.06 -17.86
C ILE A 346 -11.45 8.71 -16.96
N THR A 347 -11.71 8.57 -15.66
CA THR A 347 -10.70 8.15 -14.70
C THR A 347 -10.33 6.70 -14.99
N ASN A 348 -9.13 6.46 -15.53
CA ASN A 348 -8.59 5.11 -15.56
C ASN A 348 -8.36 4.70 -14.11
N TYR A 349 -9.08 3.67 -13.67
CA TYR A 349 -9.03 3.12 -12.33
C TYR A 349 -7.59 2.62 -12.06
N GLY A 350 -6.73 3.44 -11.46
CA GLY A 350 -5.34 3.06 -11.20
C GLY A 350 -4.36 4.20 -10.93
N ASP A 351 -4.58 5.41 -11.46
CA ASP A 351 -3.68 6.54 -11.21
C ASP A 351 -4.20 7.46 -10.09
N ASN A 352 -3.39 7.64 -9.05
CA ASN A 352 -3.66 8.49 -7.89
C ASN A 352 -3.62 10.00 -8.20
N ALA A 353 -3.54 10.40 -9.47
CA ALA A 353 -3.60 11.79 -9.89
C ALA A 353 -4.76 11.98 -10.88
N PHE A 354 -5.93 12.36 -10.36
CA PHE A 354 -7.03 12.85 -11.18
C PHE A 354 -6.65 14.23 -11.74
N ASP A 355 -6.06 14.22 -12.93
CA ASP A 355 -5.61 15.41 -13.62
C ASP A 355 -6.71 15.95 -14.54
N LEU A 356 -7.10 17.21 -14.33
CA LEU A 356 -8.06 17.90 -15.19
C LEU A 356 -7.36 18.50 -16.40
N GLN A 357 -7.93 18.31 -17.59
CA GLN A 357 -7.43 18.93 -18.81
C GLN A 357 -7.90 20.38 -18.90
N ALA A 358 -6.95 21.32 -19.04
CA ALA A 358 -7.26 22.73 -19.22
C ALA A 358 -8.04 22.95 -20.53
N GLY A 359 -9.07 23.79 -20.53
CA GLY A 359 -9.87 24.09 -21.73
C GLY A 359 -10.91 23.03 -22.13
N TYR A 360 -10.90 21.84 -21.52
CA TYR A 360 -11.87 20.78 -21.79
C TYR A 360 -12.98 20.73 -20.72
N PRO A 361 -14.24 20.44 -21.09
CA PRO A 361 -15.33 20.35 -20.13
C PRO A 361 -15.15 19.14 -19.20
N VAL A 362 -15.33 19.39 -17.90
CA VAL A 362 -15.32 18.41 -16.83
C VAL A 362 -16.76 18.16 -16.43
N GLU A 363 -17.16 16.89 -16.48
CA GLU A 363 -18.54 16.45 -16.20
C GLU A 363 -18.52 15.52 -14.99
N PHE A 364 -19.41 15.77 -14.04
CA PHE A 364 -19.59 14.89 -12.89
C PHE A 364 -21.05 14.80 -12.46
N LEU A 365 -21.36 13.70 -11.78
CA LEU A 365 -22.66 13.39 -11.21
C LEU A 365 -22.54 13.36 -9.69
N VAL A 366 -23.45 14.03 -9.01
CA VAL A 366 -23.61 13.97 -7.55
C VAL A 366 -24.87 13.18 -7.23
N GLY A 367 -24.70 12.03 -6.59
CA GLY A 367 -25.78 11.29 -5.95
C GLY A 367 -26.12 11.91 -4.59
N PHE A 368 -27.41 12.08 -4.35
CA PHE A 368 -27.99 12.56 -3.10
C PHE A 368 -28.97 11.51 -2.60
N SER A 369 -28.67 10.89 -1.46
CA SER A 369 -29.50 9.87 -0.82
C SER A 369 -30.10 10.42 0.47
N ASN A 370 -31.42 10.55 0.51
CA ASN A 370 -32.14 10.94 1.71
C ASN A 370 -32.44 9.71 2.60
N LYS A 371 -31.69 9.54 3.70
CA LYS A 371 -31.89 8.48 4.69
C LYS A 371 -32.79 8.91 5.87
N GLY A 372 -33.14 10.20 5.93
CA GLY A 372 -33.98 10.79 6.97
C GLY A 372 -35.48 10.54 6.76
N ASN A 373 -36.26 11.15 7.64
CA ASN A 373 -37.73 11.11 7.61
C ASN A 373 -38.37 12.39 7.08
N GLU A 374 -37.58 13.44 6.80
CA GLU A 374 -38.05 14.71 6.24
C GLU A 374 -37.75 14.79 4.75
N ASP A 375 -38.54 15.59 4.02
CA ASP A 375 -38.28 15.89 2.62
C ASP A 375 -37.16 16.94 2.52
N TYR A 376 -36.21 16.73 1.61
CA TYR A 376 -35.14 17.71 1.32
C TYR A 376 -35.33 18.30 -0.07
N VAL A 377 -35.09 19.59 -0.20
CA VAL A 377 -35.07 20.31 -1.49
C VAL A 377 -33.64 20.70 -1.81
N VAL A 378 -33.07 20.11 -2.85
CA VAL A 378 -31.76 20.48 -3.38
C VAL A 378 -31.94 21.74 -4.21
N GLU A 379 -31.41 22.86 -3.72
CA GLU A 379 -31.60 24.17 -4.32
C GLU A 379 -30.57 24.42 -5.41
N THR A 380 -29.28 24.42 -5.04
CA THR A 380 -28.20 24.81 -5.94
C THR A 380 -26.97 23.94 -5.74
N MET A 381 -26.18 23.81 -6.80
CA MET A 381 -24.83 23.27 -6.75
C MET A 381 -23.87 24.27 -7.36
N GLU A 382 -22.72 24.42 -6.73
CA GLU A 382 -21.65 25.29 -7.19
C GLU A 382 -20.29 24.62 -7.05
N ALA A 383 -19.38 24.94 -7.96
CA ALA A 383 -18.00 24.50 -7.91
C ALA A 383 -17.08 25.73 -7.83
N SER A 384 -15.95 25.58 -7.16
CA SER A 384 -14.94 26.64 -7.07
C SER A 384 -13.52 26.07 -7.06
N PHE A 385 -12.60 26.83 -7.64
CA PHE A 385 -11.17 26.66 -7.45
C PHE A 385 -10.69 27.56 -6.31
N ARG A 386 -9.93 26.96 -5.40
CA ARG A 386 -9.40 27.56 -4.18
C ARG A 386 -7.89 27.35 -4.09
N TYR A 387 -7.23 28.17 -3.29
CA TYR A 387 -5.79 28.02 -3.07
C TYR A 387 -5.51 26.72 -2.27
N PRO A 388 -4.61 25.83 -2.71
CA PRO A 388 -4.41 24.53 -2.04
C PRO A 388 -3.98 24.63 -0.57
N MET A 389 -3.23 25.68 -0.21
CA MET A 389 -2.78 25.91 1.17
C MET A 389 -3.82 26.66 2.02
N ASP A 390 -4.81 27.29 1.39
CA ASP A 390 -5.84 28.08 2.06
C ASP A 390 -7.17 28.04 1.30
N TYR A 391 -8.07 27.17 1.76
CA TYR A 391 -9.39 26.96 1.17
C TYR A 391 -10.38 28.11 1.44
N THR A 392 -9.99 29.16 2.17
CA THR A 392 -10.80 30.38 2.29
C THR A 392 -10.64 31.31 1.09
N TYR A 393 -9.53 31.19 0.35
CA TYR A 393 -9.23 32.04 -0.80
C TYR A 393 -9.77 31.47 -2.11
N TYR A 394 -10.79 32.12 -2.67
CA TYR A 394 -11.40 31.76 -3.96
C TYR A 394 -10.58 32.31 -5.13
N ILE A 395 -10.18 31.42 -6.02
CA ILE A 395 -9.47 31.76 -7.26
C ILE A 395 -10.46 31.95 -8.40
N GLN A 396 -11.38 31.00 -8.56
CA GLN A 396 -12.43 31.06 -9.58
C GLN A 396 -13.70 30.38 -9.07
N ASN A 397 -14.83 31.09 -9.17
CA ASN A 397 -16.15 30.50 -8.94
C ASN A 397 -16.76 30.09 -10.28
N PHE A 398 -17.24 28.84 -10.36
CA PHE A 398 -18.01 28.36 -11.50
C PHE A 398 -19.50 28.70 -11.33
N THR A 399 -20.27 28.49 -12.40
CA THR A 399 -21.69 28.88 -12.44
C THR A 399 -22.51 28.13 -11.39
N ARG A 400 -23.21 28.86 -10.52
CA ARG A 400 -24.18 28.25 -9.58
C ARG A 400 -25.39 27.73 -10.36
N LEU A 401 -25.62 26.42 -10.33
CA LEU A 401 -26.71 25.77 -11.06
C LEU A 401 -27.90 25.49 -10.13
N PRO A 402 -29.08 26.08 -10.37
CA PRO A 402 -30.28 25.81 -9.58
C PRO A 402 -31.00 24.55 -10.07
N TYR A 403 -31.24 23.59 -9.18
CA TYR A 403 -32.03 22.39 -9.48
C TYR A 403 -33.45 22.48 -8.93
N ASN A 404 -33.63 23.04 -7.73
CA ASN A 404 -34.91 23.14 -7.02
C ASN A 404 -35.71 21.83 -7.03
N ARG A 405 -35.03 20.71 -6.74
CA ARG A 405 -35.62 19.36 -6.81
C ARG A 405 -35.84 18.80 -5.42
N GLU A 406 -37.06 18.34 -5.17
CA GLU A 406 -37.44 17.67 -3.93
C GLU A 406 -37.04 16.18 -3.96
N VAL A 407 -36.48 15.71 -2.85
CA VAL A 407 -36.04 14.33 -2.60
C VAL A 407 -36.70 13.82 -1.31
N LYS A 408 -37.64 12.89 -1.48
CA LYS A 408 -38.42 12.33 -0.38
C LYS A 408 -37.61 11.37 0.50
N PRO A 409 -38.07 11.04 1.72
CA PRO A 409 -37.49 10.00 2.55
C PRO A 409 -37.27 8.70 1.80
N LYS A 410 -36.07 8.12 1.95
CA LYS A 410 -35.62 6.87 1.28
C LYS A 410 -35.57 6.95 -0.24
N GLN A 411 -35.56 8.16 -0.80
CA GLN A 411 -35.38 8.40 -2.22
C GLN A 411 -33.96 8.90 -2.49
N GLU A 412 -33.44 8.51 -3.65
CA GLU A 412 -32.17 8.99 -4.17
C GLU A 412 -32.42 9.86 -5.42
N ALA A 413 -31.61 10.89 -5.57
CA ALA A 413 -31.61 11.74 -6.75
C ALA A 413 -30.18 11.97 -7.22
N THR A 414 -30.00 12.15 -8.52
CA THR A 414 -28.70 12.43 -9.13
C THR A 414 -28.74 13.77 -9.83
N PHE A 415 -27.70 14.57 -9.61
CA PHE A 415 -27.53 15.91 -10.15
C PHE A 415 -26.27 15.98 -11.01
N ALA A 416 -26.43 16.38 -12.26
CA ALA A 416 -25.31 16.50 -13.21
C ALA A 416 -24.81 17.93 -13.26
N TYR A 417 -23.50 18.13 -13.16
CA TYR A 417 -22.85 19.42 -13.22
C TYR A 417 -21.66 19.39 -14.16
N ILE A 418 -21.47 20.48 -14.89
CA ILE A 418 -20.45 20.61 -15.94
C ILE A 418 -19.79 21.96 -15.80
N PHE A 419 -18.46 21.99 -15.81
CA PHE A 419 -17.68 23.23 -15.86
C PHE A 419 -16.44 23.07 -16.74
N THR A 420 -15.86 24.18 -17.18
CA THR A 420 -14.65 24.19 -18.01
C THR A 420 -13.56 25.00 -17.31
N PRO A 421 -12.43 24.39 -16.90
CA PRO A 421 -11.30 25.11 -16.34
C PRO A 421 -10.64 25.97 -17.42
N ASN A 422 -10.28 27.20 -17.05
CA ASN A 422 -9.58 28.11 -17.97
C ASN A 422 -8.16 27.61 -18.24
N GLU A 423 -7.70 27.71 -19.49
CA GLU A 423 -6.37 27.33 -19.95
C GLU A 423 -5.25 28.04 -19.16
N ALA A 424 -5.48 29.26 -18.68
CA ALA A 424 -4.53 30.00 -17.83
C ALA A 424 -4.17 29.31 -16.51
N PHE A 425 -4.93 28.30 -16.10
CA PHE A 425 -4.68 27.51 -14.89
C PHE A 425 -3.87 26.23 -15.17
N ALA A 426 -3.42 25.98 -16.40
CA ALA A 426 -2.58 24.83 -16.68
C ALA A 426 -1.23 24.89 -15.93
N GLY A 427 -0.74 23.72 -15.50
CA GLY A 427 0.56 23.53 -14.87
C GLY A 427 0.64 23.84 -13.38
N ARG A 428 -0.50 24.06 -12.69
CA ARG A 428 -0.54 24.31 -11.23
C ARG A 428 -1.60 23.44 -10.52
N PRO A 429 -1.36 23.08 -9.25
CA PRO A 429 -2.38 22.45 -8.41
C PRO A 429 -3.39 23.47 -7.89
N PHE A 430 -4.67 23.10 -7.86
CA PHE A 430 -5.78 23.89 -7.32
C PHE A 430 -6.63 23.04 -6.38
N GLY A 431 -7.17 23.66 -5.32
CA GLY A 431 -8.21 23.04 -4.51
C GLY A 431 -9.54 23.09 -5.26
N LEU A 432 -10.07 21.96 -5.70
CA LEU A 432 -11.43 21.86 -6.25
C LEU A 432 -12.41 21.60 -5.11
N ASN A 433 -13.34 22.54 -4.93
CA ASN A 433 -14.42 22.43 -3.96
C ASN A 433 -15.77 22.41 -4.69
N ILE A 434 -16.53 21.34 -4.53
CA ILE A 434 -17.88 21.17 -5.06
C ILE A 434 -18.85 21.19 -3.88
N GLN A 435 -19.74 22.16 -3.90
CA GLN A 435 -20.63 22.47 -2.80
C GLN A 435 -22.09 22.29 -3.23
N LEU A 436 -22.83 21.55 -2.42
CA LEU A 436 -24.25 21.29 -2.59
C LEU A 436 -25.04 22.03 -1.51
N ASN A 437 -26.01 22.84 -1.94
CA ASN A 437 -26.87 23.62 -1.08
C ASN A 437 -28.29 23.04 -1.13
N TYR A 438 -28.81 22.63 0.01
CA TYR A 438 -30.14 22.04 0.14
C TYR A 438 -30.83 22.52 1.41
N ARG A 439 -32.16 22.41 1.47
CA ARG A 439 -32.94 22.75 2.66
C ARG A 439 -33.91 21.64 3.02
N ASP A 440 -34.23 21.51 4.29
CA ASP A 440 -35.30 20.61 4.74
C ASP A 440 -36.70 21.23 4.52
N ALA A 441 -37.74 20.42 4.76
CA ALA A 441 -39.13 20.87 4.77
C ALA A 441 -39.42 21.93 5.85
N SER A 442 -38.60 21.98 6.90
CA SER A 442 -38.66 22.96 8.00
C SER A 442 -38.05 24.32 7.64
N GLY A 443 -37.41 24.43 6.48
CA GLY A 443 -36.77 25.65 5.97
C GLY A 443 -35.35 25.89 6.50
N ASN A 444 -34.72 24.92 7.15
CA ASN A 444 -33.32 25.00 7.55
C ASN A 444 -32.42 24.74 6.34
N TYR A 445 -31.45 25.61 6.14
CA TYR A 445 -30.48 25.49 5.07
C TYR A 445 -29.30 24.63 5.54
N TYR A 446 -28.85 23.75 4.65
CA TYR A 446 -27.69 22.89 4.82
C TYR A 446 -26.77 23.04 3.62
N GLN A 447 -25.48 22.90 3.89
CA GLN A 447 -24.43 23.07 2.91
C GLN A 447 -23.39 21.98 3.10
N GLU A 448 -23.08 21.28 2.02
CA GLU A 448 -22.21 20.10 2.06
C GLU A 448 -21.17 20.17 0.95
N ALA A 449 -19.90 20.01 1.33
CA ALA A 449 -18.79 19.93 0.38
C ALA A 449 -18.62 18.47 -0.08
N VAL A 450 -19.31 18.12 -1.18
CA VAL A 450 -19.32 16.76 -1.74
C VAL A 450 -17.94 16.34 -2.23
N TYR A 451 -17.15 17.30 -2.72
CA TYR A 451 -15.77 17.06 -3.13
C TYR A 451 -14.90 18.23 -2.66
N ASN A 452 -13.79 17.88 -1.99
CA ASN A 452 -12.85 18.88 -1.45
C ASN A 452 -11.43 18.31 -1.49
N GLN A 453 -10.79 18.36 -2.66
CA GLN A 453 -9.45 17.82 -2.87
C GLN A 453 -8.61 18.76 -3.73
N THR A 454 -7.29 18.59 -3.68
CA THR A 454 -6.37 19.28 -4.59
C THR A 454 -6.19 18.47 -5.85
N ILE A 455 -6.36 19.12 -7.01
CA ILE A 455 -6.26 18.53 -8.33
C ILE A 455 -5.20 19.28 -9.15
N ASN A 456 -4.56 18.61 -10.10
CA ASN A 456 -3.70 19.29 -11.07
C ASN A 456 -4.48 19.59 -12.33
N VAL A 457 -4.22 20.76 -12.92
CA VAL A 457 -4.73 21.10 -14.25
C VAL A 457 -3.59 20.98 -15.24
N VAL A 458 -3.69 20.06 -16.19
CA VAL A 458 -2.67 19.78 -17.21
C VAL A 458 -3.03 20.44 -18.53
N GLU A 459 -2.01 20.97 -19.22
CA GLU A 459 -2.17 21.46 -20.59
C GLU A 459 -2.18 20.26 -21.54
N VAL A 460 -3.21 20.15 -22.37
CA VAL A 460 -3.21 19.16 -23.44
C VAL A 460 -2.33 19.72 -24.55
N SER A 461 -1.07 19.28 -24.61
CA SER A 461 -0.18 19.64 -25.71
C SER A 461 -0.79 19.16 -27.03
N GLU A 462 -1.12 20.09 -27.93
CA GLU A 462 -1.62 19.77 -29.26
C GLU A 462 -0.52 19.07 -30.08
N GLY A 463 -0.50 17.73 -30.00
CA GLY A 463 -0.20 16.78 -31.09
C GLY A 463 1.15 16.82 -31.81
N LEU A 464 2.07 17.74 -31.51
CA LEU A 464 3.36 17.82 -32.18
C LEU A 464 4.48 17.72 -31.16
N ASP A 465 4.86 16.47 -30.88
CA ASP A 465 6.00 16.13 -30.05
C ASP A 465 7.30 16.64 -30.70
N GLY A 466 7.68 17.85 -30.30
CA GLY A 466 8.89 18.51 -30.75
C GLY A 466 10.14 17.70 -30.43
N GLU A 467 10.15 16.94 -29.33
CA GLU A 467 11.31 16.15 -28.93
C GLU A 467 11.58 15.02 -29.93
N THR A 468 10.53 14.27 -30.30
CA THR A 468 10.62 13.23 -31.32
C THR A 468 10.92 13.82 -32.71
N PHE A 469 10.34 14.98 -33.05
CA PHE A 469 10.64 15.66 -34.30
C PHE A 469 12.13 16.06 -34.40
N PHE A 470 12.69 16.67 -33.35
CA PHE A 470 14.10 17.06 -33.32
C PHE A 470 15.03 15.84 -33.31
N LEU A 471 14.64 14.74 -32.66
CA LEU A 471 15.37 13.47 -32.68
C LEU A 471 15.53 12.94 -34.10
N TYR A 472 14.46 12.92 -34.90
CA TYR A 472 14.52 12.45 -36.29
C TYR A 472 15.35 13.36 -37.19
N VAL A 473 15.27 14.69 -37.00
CA VAL A 473 16.12 15.65 -37.73
C VAL A 473 17.59 15.44 -37.39
N PHE A 474 17.92 15.23 -36.11
CA PHE A 474 19.28 14.96 -35.66
C PHE A 474 19.82 13.63 -36.19
N LEU A 475 18.99 12.57 -36.18
CA LEU A 475 19.35 11.26 -36.74
C LEU A 475 19.62 11.36 -38.25
N GLY A 476 18.79 12.12 -38.98
CA GLY A 476 19.00 12.40 -40.40
C GLY A 476 20.32 13.12 -40.67
N ALA A 477 20.64 14.16 -39.87
CA ALA A 477 21.91 14.88 -39.97
C ALA A 477 23.12 13.98 -39.66
N ALA A 478 23.02 13.10 -38.67
CA ALA A 478 24.06 12.13 -38.33
C ALA A 478 24.31 11.13 -39.47
N CYS A 479 23.26 10.61 -40.10
CA CYS A 479 23.39 9.73 -41.27
C CYS A 479 24.12 10.43 -42.44
N VAL A 480 23.77 11.69 -42.73
CA VAL A 480 24.46 12.48 -43.76
C VAL A 480 25.94 12.67 -43.41
N LEU A 481 26.25 12.94 -42.15
CA LEU A 481 27.62 13.12 -41.69
C LEU A 481 28.45 11.83 -41.80
N ILE A 482 27.86 10.68 -41.48
CA ILE A 482 28.49 9.35 -41.68
C ILE A 482 28.75 9.10 -43.17
N LEU A 483 27.81 9.43 -44.06
CA LEU A 483 28.01 9.28 -45.50
C LEU A 483 29.14 10.18 -46.01
N VAL A 484 29.22 11.43 -45.56
CA VAL A 484 30.30 12.37 -45.94
C VAL A 484 31.65 11.88 -45.41
N LEU A 485 31.73 11.41 -44.17
CA LEU A 485 32.96 10.83 -43.60
C LEU A 485 33.36 9.55 -44.33
N GLY A 486 32.40 8.68 -44.65
CA GLY A 486 32.62 7.46 -45.44
C GLY A 486 33.15 7.77 -46.84
N GLN A 487 32.61 8.81 -47.49
CA GLN A 487 33.06 9.25 -48.82
C GLN A 487 34.46 9.90 -48.77
N GLN A 488 34.79 10.65 -47.71
CA GLN A 488 36.15 11.14 -47.47
C GLN A 488 37.15 10.00 -47.21
N ALA A 489 36.77 9.00 -46.42
CA ALA A 489 37.60 7.83 -46.17
C ALA A 489 37.85 7.04 -47.47
N LEU A 490 36.81 6.75 -48.23
CA LEU A 490 36.90 6.04 -49.52
C LEU A 490 37.71 6.83 -50.56
N SER A 491 37.55 8.15 -50.63
CA SER A 491 38.35 8.99 -51.54
C SER A 491 39.81 9.12 -51.10
N SER A 492 40.11 9.05 -49.80
CA SER A 492 41.49 8.98 -49.29
C SER A 492 42.15 7.63 -49.59
N LEU A 493 41.38 6.53 -49.58
CA LEU A 493 41.81 5.19 -49.99
C LEU A 493 41.98 5.08 -51.52
N ALA A 494 41.12 5.72 -52.30
CA ALA A 494 41.21 5.76 -53.77
C ALA A 494 42.41 6.58 -54.30
N ARG A 495 43.00 7.48 -53.49
CA ARG A 495 44.23 8.20 -53.86
C ARG A 495 45.51 7.37 -53.74
N ARG A 496 45.47 6.13 -53.25
CA ARG A 496 46.60 5.20 -53.34
C ARG A 496 46.52 4.35 -54.62
N ARG A 497 46.90 4.96 -55.76
CA ARG A 497 47.66 4.36 -56.88
C ARG A 497 47.58 5.26 -58.13
N SER A 498 48.61 6.07 -58.32
CA SER A 498 49.17 6.32 -59.64
C SER A 498 50.70 6.32 -59.49
N PRO A 499 51.44 5.44 -60.19
CA PRO A 499 52.87 5.29 -59.99
C PRO A 499 53.62 6.43 -60.67
N ARG A 500 54.36 7.22 -59.89
CA ARG A 500 55.33 8.18 -60.42
C ARG A 500 56.57 7.38 -60.86
N ALA A 501 56.99 7.58 -62.12
CA ALA A 501 58.15 6.93 -62.70
C ALA A 501 59.40 7.12 -61.81
N ALA A 502 60.14 6.03 -61.63
CA ALA A 502 61.28 5.93 -60.72
C ALA A 502 62.41 6.93 -61.08
N PRO A 503 62.92 7.73 -60.12
CA PRO A 503 64.21 8.38 -60.28
C PRO A 503 65.33 7.37 -59.95
N LYS A 504 66.37 7.37 -60.78
CA LYS A 504 67.60 6.57 -60.62
C LYS A 504 68.29 6.86 -59.28
N PRO A 505 69.01 5.89 -58.70
CA PRO A 505 69.66 6.06 -57.41
C PRO A 505 70.80 7.07 -57.55
N LEU A 506 70.66 8.20 -56.87
CA LEU A 506 71.73 9.16 -56.66
C LEU A 506 72.07 9.12 -55.18
N GLU A 507 73.26 8.62 -54.87
CA GLU A 507 73.87 8.75 -53.56
C GLU A 507 74.16 10.23 -53.31
N THR A 508 73.40 10.82 -52.39
CA THR A 508 73.74 12.11 -51.80
C THR A 508 73.30 12.11 -50.34
N GLY A 509 74.30 12.09 -49.46
CA GLY A 509 74.36 12.99 -48.31
C GLY A 509 73.48 12.66 -47.12
N THR A 510 74.14 12.16 -46.08
CA THR A 510 73.82 12.26 -44.65
C THR A 510 72.95 13.48 -44.32
N ALA A 511 71.69 13.25 -44.00
CA ALA A 511 70.85 14.23 -43.32
C ALA A 511 69.91 13.52 -42.35
N ASN A 512 70.29 13.60 -41.08
CA ASN A 512 69.44 13.49 -39.91
C ASN A 512 68.94 12.11 -39.50
N ASP A 513 69.85 11.14 -39.44
CA ASP A 513 69.69 10.06 -38.47
C ASP A 513 71.07 9.70 -37.88
N VAL A 514 71.56 10.59 -37.00
CA VAL A 514 72.77 10.35 -36.23
C VAL A 514 72.34 9.69 -34.94
N ASP A 515 72.71 8.42 -34.79
CA ASP A 515 72.49 7.66 -33.57
C ASP A 515 73.49 8.08 -32.49
N TYR A 516 72.99 8.48 -31.32
CA TYR A 516 73.77 9.07 -30.22
C TYR A 516 74.06 8.08 -29.09
N ASP A 517 73.87 6.79 -29.32
CA ASP A 517 74.02 5.72 -28.31
C ASP A 517 75.45 5.53 -27.77
N TRP A 518 76.45 6.13 -28.40
CA TRP A 518 77.85 6.07 -27.98
C TRP A 518 78.31 7.26 -27.10
N LEU A 519 77.44 8.25 -26.85
CA LEU A 519 77.74 9.41 -26.00
C LEU A 519 77.24 9.20 -24.55
N PRO A 520 78.02 9.60 -23.52
CA PRO A 520 77.59 9.53 -22.13
C PRO A 520 76.28 10.30 -21.89
N LYS A 521 75.36 9.69 -21.13
CA LYS A 521 73.96 10.12 -20.97
C LYS A 521 73.81 11.56 -20.45
N GLU A 522 74.76 12.05 -19.65
CA GLU A 522 74.77 13.45 -19.18
C GLU A 522 74.85 14.47 -20.33
N VAL A 523 75.59 14.19 -21.42
CA VAL A 523 75.81 15.13 -22.53
C VAL A 523 74.60 15.19 -23.47
N VAL A 524 73.98 14.03 -23.73
CA VAL A 524 72.75 13.94 -24.53
C VAL A 524 71.59 14.72 -23.88
N ASN A 525 71.54 14.74 -22.55
CA ASN A 525 70.54 15.48 -21.79
C ASN A 525 70.78 17.00 -21.76
N GLN A 526 72.00 17.48 -22.01
CA GLN A 526 72.30 18.90 -22.20
C GLN A 526 71.87 19.39 -23.58
N LEU A 527 72.03 18.57 -24.64
CA LEU A 527 71.53 18.91 -25.98
C LEU A 527 70.00 19.02 -26.05
N LYS A 528 69.26 18.24 -25.25
CA LYS A 528 67.79 18.30 -25.17
C LYS A 528 67.25 19.43 -24.27
N LYS A 529 68.11 20.15 -23.54
CA LYS A 529 67.73 21.24 -22.62
C LYS A 529 68.38 22.57 -23.04
N SER A 530 67.85 23.18 -24.10
CA SER A 530 68.08 24.61 -24.39
C SER A 530 66.73 25.32 -24.67
N PRO A 531 66.53 26.59 -24.27
CA PRO A 531 65.22 27.09 -23.86
C PRO A 531 64.49 28.03 -24.84
N LYS A 532 63.15 27.93 -24.81
CA LYS A 532 62.07 28.93 -24.98
C LYS A 532 62.04 29.90 -26.20
N THR A 533 60.94 29.78 -26.96
CA THR A 533 59.96 30.81 -27.48
C THR A 533 60.33 32.31 -27.39
N PRO A 534 59.88 33.26 -28.29
CA PRO A 534 58.46 33.53 -28.64
C PRO A 534 58.15 34.32 -29.96
N LYS A 535 56.86 34.73 -30.13
CA LYS A 535 56.29 35.77 -31.06
C LYS A 535 56.14 35.33 -32.53
N GLN A 536 55.16 35.76 -33.35
CA GLN A 536 54.36 36.98 -33.43
C GLN A 536 53.27 36.79 -34.50
N SER A 537 52.09 37.42 -34.38
CA SER A 537 51.27 37.82 -35.53
C SER A 537 51.93 39.03 -36.22
N PRO A 538 51.74 39.33 -37.53
CA PRO A 538 50.53 40.08 -37.95
C PRO A 538 50.07 39.94 -39.43
N ARG A 539 48.76 40.21 -39.65
CA ARG A 539 48.18 41.07 -40.72
C ARG A 539 48.26 40.63 -42.21
N MET A 540 47.09 40.36 -42.80
CA MET A 540 46.77 40.89 -44.14
C MET A 540 45.46 41.69 -44.11
N ARG A 541 45.58 42.96 -44.54
CA ARG A 541 44.51 43.88 -44.90
C ARG A 541 43.89 43.44 -46.24
N LYS A 542 42.56 43.52 -46.36
CA LYS A 542 41.93 44.04 -47.58
C LYS A 542 41.00 45.21 -47.21
N ALA A 543 41.41 46.39 -47.66
CA ALA A 543 40.57 47.56 -47.93
C ALA A 543 39.62 47.22 -49.11
N LYS A 544 38.53 47.91 -49.45
CA LYS A 544 37.70 49.01 -48.92
C LYS A 544 36.63 49.18 -50.01
N ARG A 545 35.35 49.37 -49.66
CA ARG A 545 34.43 50.21 -50.44
C ARG A 545 33.47 50.91 -49.47
N SER A 546 33.19 52.14 -49.83
CA SER A 546 32.61 53.25 -49.06
C SER A 546 31.30 53.72 -49.70
N ALA A 547 30.64 54.64 -49.00
CA ALA A 547 29.44 55.44 -49.31
C ALA A 547 28.14 54.81 -48.78
N GLY A 548 27.33 55.48 -47.96
CA GLY A 548 27.41 56.83 -47.36
C GLY A 548 26.11 57.13 -46.61
N ASP A 549 26.22 58.06 -45.64
CA ASP A 549 25.26 58.99 -44.99
C ASP A 549 23.82 59.03 -45.56
N ASP A 550 22.73 59.18 -44.80
CA ASP A 550 22.42 59.91 -43.54
C ASP A 550 21.50 59.11 -42.59
#